data_AF-A0A4Y2PG23-F1
#
_entry.id   AF-A0A4Y2PG23-F1
#
_cell.length_a   1.000
_cell.length_b   1.000
_cell.length_c   1.000
_cell.angle_alpha   90.00
_cell.angle_beta   90.00
_cell.angle_gamma   90.00
#
_symmetry.space_group_name_H-M   'P 1'
#
loop_
_entity.id
_entity.type
_entity.pdbx_description
1 polymer ?
#
loop_
_entity_poly.entity_id
_entity_poly.type
_entity_poly.pdbx_seq_one_letter_code
_entity_poly.pdbx_strand_id
1 'polypeptide(L)'
;MEIRDGIKTHLSSLQQSLSDYFPNLENQDNYWVQNPFKIKEKPKGFHSMDYENLIELSSDTQLEAKFRTVSLTIFWSDVFEEYPNLAKQAIRILLPFATTYLCEAGFSKYVATKTKYRDKLDAAPDMRVQLSNLTPNFKRIMESKKQVHPSH
;
A
#
# COMPACT_ATOMS: atom_id res chain seq x y z
N MET A 1 -1.39 25.24 -31.51
CA MET A 1 -2.72 25.06 -30.89
C MET A 1 -2.98 23.58 -30.61
N GLU A 2 -2.69 22.70 -31.56
CA GLU A 2 -2.92 21.25 -31.46
C GLU A 2 -2.24 20.51 -30.30
N ILE A 3 -0.99 20.85 -29.96
CA ILE A 3 -0.27 20.16 -28.86
C ILE A 3 -0.97 20.38 -27.51
N ARG A 4 -1.47 21.60 -27.26
CA ARG A 4 -2.16 21.94 -26.01
C ARG A 4 -3.45 21.15 -25.86
N ASP A 5 -4.21 21.00 -26.94
CA ASP A 5 -5.46 20.25 -26.93
C ASP A 5 -5.22 18.74 -26.88
N GLY A 6 -4.13 18.25 -27.49
CA GLY A 6 -3.65 16.88 -27.34
C GLY A 6 -3.28 16.56 -25.89
N ILE A 7 -2.52 17.43 -25.22
CA ILE A 7 -2.16 17.27 -23.81
C ILE A 7 -3.41 17.27 -22.92
N LYS A 8 -4.34 18.21 -23.14
CA LYS A 8 -5.59 18.25 -22.36
C LYS A 8 -6.40 16.97 -22.51
N THR A 9 -6.60 16.51 -23.75
CA THR A 9 -7.35 15.28 -24.03
C THR A 9 -6.71 14.07 -23.34
N HIS A 10 -5.38 13.96 -23.40
CA HIS A 10 -4.65 12.90 -22.73
C HIS A 10 -4.81 12.95 -21.20
N LEU A 11 -4.65 14.14 -20.60
CA LEU A 11 -4.80 14.32 -19.16
C LEU A 11 -6.23 14.00 -18.68
N SER A 12 -7.26 14.38 -19.44
CA SER A 12 -8.65 14.03 -19.12
C SER A 12 -8.90 12.54 -19.21
N SER A 13 -8.37 11.86 -20.24
CA SER A 13 -8.47 10.40 -20.36
C SER A 13 -7.72 9.69 -19.23
N LEU A 14 -6.54 10.18 -18.85
CA LEU A 14 -5.77 9.65 -17.73
C LEU A 14 -6.52 9.83 -16.41
N GLN A 15 -7.10 11.01 -16.16
CA GLN A 15 -7.92 11.26 -14.98
C GLN A 15 -9.12 10.31 -14.90
N GLN A 16 -9.82 10.08 -16.02
CA GLN A 16 -10.94 9.15 -16.08
C GLN A 16 -10.48 7.72 -15.77
N SER A 17 -9.39 7.27 -16.39
CA SER A 17 -8.84 5.95 -16.12
C SER A 17 -8.41 5.81 -14.66
N LEU A 18 -7.76 6.82 -14.08
CA LEU A 18 -7.42 6.83 -12.66
C LEU A 18 -8.70 6.77 -11.80
N SER A 19 -9.80 7.42 -12.16
CA SER A 19 -11.03 7.31 -11.37
C SER A 19 -11.64 5.90 -11.33
N ASP A 20 -11.35 5.06 -12.34
CA ASP A 20 -11.79 3.65 -12.36
C ASP A 20 -10.96 2.78 -11.39
N TYR A 21 -9.70 3.14 -11.15
CA TYR A 21 -8.79 2.42 -10.23
C TYR A 21 -8.75 3.01 -8.82
N PHE A 22 -8.89 4.33 -8.70
CA PHE A 22 -8.78 5.09 -7.47
C PHE A 22 -10.18 5.49 -7.00
N PRO A 23 -10.67 4.93 -5.87
CA PRO A 23 -11.94 5.40 -5.31
C PRO A 23 -11.83 6.90 -5.04
N ASN A 24 -12.90 7.65 -5.28
CA ASN A 24 -12.90 9.08 -4.99
C ASN A 24 -12.77 9.30 -3.47
N LEU A 25 -11.55 9.63 -3.04
CA LEU A 25 -11.21 9.89 -1.64
C LEU A 25 -11.64 11.29 -1.17
N GLU A 26 -11.89 12.23 -2.09
CA GLU A 26 -12.31 13.60 -1.74
C GLU A 26 -13.69 13.63 -1.09
N ASN A 27 -14.52 12.62 -1.35
CA ASN A 27 -15.87 12.51 -0.79
C ASN A 27 -15.94 11.67 0.50
N GLN A 28 -14.81 11.17 1.01
CA GLN A 28 -14.79 10.43 2.26
C GLN A 28 -14.33 11.34 3.39
N ASP A 29 -15.13 11.45 4.45
CA ASP A 29 -14.82 12.18 5.69
C ASP A 29 -13.67 11.50 6.48
N ASN A 30 -12.52 11.34 5.83
CA ASN A 30 -11.33 10.65 6.31
C ASN A 30 -10.31 11.64 6.91
N TYR A 31 -10.72 12.88 7.20
CA TYR A 31 -9.85 13.90 7.78
C TYR A 31 -9.24 13.44 9.11
N TRP A 32 -9.98 12.62 9.88
CA TRP A 32 -9.51 12.03 11.13
C TRP A 32 -8.32 11.08 10.93
N VAL A 33 -8.20 10.44 9.75
CA VAL A 33 -7.04 9.62 9.39
C VAL A 33 -5.83 10.47 9.11
N GLN A 34 -6.00 11.63 8.48
CA GLN A 34 -4.91 12.55 8.19
C GLN A 34 -4.41 13.28 9.42
N ASN A 35 -5.33 13.68 10.31
CA ASN A 35 -5.00 14.33 11.56
C ASN A 35 -6.04 14.00 12.65
N PRO A 36 -5.78 12.99 13.49
CA PRO A 36 -6.71 12.61 14.54
C PRO A 36 -6.76 13.62 15.70
N PHE A 37 -5.80 14.55 15.79
CA PHE A 37 -5.71 15.57 16.85
C PHE A 37 -6.41 16.88 16.50
N LYS A 38 -7.03 17.00 15.31
CA LYS A 38 -7.76 18.20 14.86
C LYS A 38 -9.25 17.94 14.64
N ILE A 39 -9.80 16.97 15.33
CA ILE A 39 -11.18 16.55 15.16
C ILE A 39 -12.11 17.54 15.85
N LYS A 40 -13.11 18.02 15.11
CA LYS A 40 -14.11 18.98 15.59
C LYS A 40 -15.51 18.37 15.68
N GLU A 41 -15.77 17.37 14.83
CA GLU A 41 -17.06 16.74 14.69
C GLU A 41 -16.89 15.22 14.61
N LYS A 42 -17.98 14.48 14.78
CA LYS A 42 -17.95 13.04 14.64
C LYS A 42 -17.79 12.65 13.17
N PRO A 43 -16.78 11.82 12.80
CA PRO A 43 -16.67 11.34 11.42
C PRO A 43 -17.91 10.54 11.01
N LYS A 44 -18.33 10.69 9.74
CA LYS A 44 -19.50 9.95 9.23
C LYS A 44 -19.22 8.44 9.26
N GLY A 45 -20.22 7.68 9.69
CA GLY A 45 -20.13 6.21 9.78
C GLY A 45 -19.51 5.67 11.08
N PHE A 46 -19.00 6.53 11.97
CA PHE A 46 -18.51 6.08 13.28
C PHE A 46 -19.66 5.64 14.18
N HIS A 47 -19.52 4.47 14.82
CA HIS A 47 -20.33 4.13 16.00
C HIS A 47 -19.83 4.88 17.24
N SER A 48 -20.65 4.94 18.30
CA SER A 48 -20.30 5.69 19.52
C SER A 48 -18.96 5.28 20.11
N MET A 49 -18.69 3.96 20.19
CA MET A 49 -17.44 3.43 20.71
C MET A 49 -16.20 3.85 19.90
N ASP A 50 -16.31 3.92 18.56
CA ASP A 50 -15.17 4.36 17.74
C ASP A 50 -14.90 5.85 17.92
N TYR A 51 -15.96 6.63 18.13
CA TYR A 51 -15.83 8.06 18.34
C TYR A 51 -15.25 8.37 19.71
N GLU A 52 -15.64 7.61 20.74
CA GLU A 52 -15.03 7.70 22.08
C GLU A 52 -13.53 7.36 22.04
N ASN A 53 -13.16 6.25 21.41
CA ASN A 53 -11.74 5.87 21.23
C ASN A 53 -10.94 6.95 20.49
N LEU A 54 -11.56 7.59 19.49
CA LEU A 54 -10.94 8.66 18.74
C LEU A 54 -10.76 9.94 19.56
N ILE A 55 -11.74 10.28 20.40
CA ILE A 55 -11.64 11.38 21.35
C ILE A 55 -10.51 11.12 22.36
N GLU A 56 -10.47 9.92 22.93
CA GLU A 56 -9.42 9.51 23.87
C GLU A 56 -8.03 9.64 23.26
N LEU A 57 -7.82 9.03 22.09
CA LEU A 57 -6.57 9.14 21.35
C LEU A 57 -6.19 10.59 21.05
N SER A 58 -7.17 11.41 20.62
CA SER A 58 -6.91 12.82 20.28
C SER A 58 -6.56 13.69 21.50
N SER A 59 -6.87 13.22 22.70
CA SER A 59 -6.57 13.90 23.96
C SER A 59 -5.20 13.48 24.53
N ASP A 60 -4.56 12.47 23.95
CA ASP A 60 -3.26 11.98 24.39
C ASP A 60 -2.11 12.83 23.81
N THR A 61 -1.49 13.61 24.68
CA THR A 61 -0.35 14.48 24.35
C THR A 61 0.92 13.73 23.95
N GLN A 62 1.13 12.50 24.45
CA GLN A 62 2.27 11.66 24.07
C GLN A 62 2.08 11.11 22.66
N LEU A 63 0.86 10.64 22.33
CA LEU A 63 0.52 10.24 20.97
C LEU A 63 0.58 11.43 20.01
N GLU A 64 0.17 12.64 20.42
CA GLU A 64 0.30 13.84 19.59
C GLU A 64 1.77 14.18 19.31
N ALA A 65 2.63 14.12 20.33
CA ALA A 65 4.06 14.32 20.17
C ALA A 65 4.64 13.28 19.20
N LYS A 66 4.28 12.01 19.35
CA LYS A 66 4.72 10.93 18.46
C LYS A 66 4.26 11.14 17.02
N PHE A 67 3.00 11.51 16.81
CA PHE A 67 2.42 11.81 15.50
C PHE A 67 3.23 12.86 14.72
N ARG A 68 3.80 13.84 15.42
CA ARG A 68 4.64 14.89 14.80
C ARG A 68 6.04 14.41 14.38
N THR A 69 6.46 13.23 14.85
CA THR A 69 7.82 12.70 14.63
C THR A 69 7.88 11.55 13.63
N VAL A 70 6.78 10.79 13.46
CA VAL A 70 6.73 9.62 12.58
C VAL A 70 5.84 9.88 11.36
N SER A 71 5.96 9.04 10.33
CA SER A 71 5.05 9.10 9.19
C SER A 71 3.65 8.61 9.57
N LEU A 72 2.65 9.00 8.79
CA LEU A 72 1.25 8.66 9.04
C LEU A 72 1.00 7.15 9.12
N THR A 73 1.63 6.37 8.24
CA THR A 73 1.49 4.92 8.21
C THR A 73 2.11 4.26 9.45
N ILE A 74 3.25 4.76 9.92
CA ILE A 74 3.91 4.26 11.12
C ILE A 74 3.09 4.63 12.35
N PHE A 75 2.58 5.86 12.44
CA PHE A 75 1.71 6.28 13.54
C PHE A 75 0.51 5.33 13.71
N TRP A 76 -0.26 5.11 12.64
CA TRP A 76 -1.43 4.23 12.71
C TRP A 76 -1.06 2.75 12.95
N SER A 77 0.14 2.32 12.57
CA SER A 77 0.64 0.98 12.87
C SER A 77 0.98 0.83 14.36
N ASP A 78 1.59 1.85 14.96
CA ASP A 78 1.98 1.84 16.38
C ASP A 78 0.76 1.95 17.31
N VAL A 79 -0.24 2.71 16.91
CA VAL A 79 -1.51 2.89 17.62
C VAL A 79 -2.37 1.61 17.60
N PHE A 80 -2.03 0.62 16.77
CA PHE A 80 -2.81 -0.59 16.58
C PHE A 80 -2.95 -1.44 17.84
N GLU A 81 -1.93 -1.47 18.71
CA GLU A 81 -2.00 -2.27 19.95
C GLU A 81 -3.03 -1.71 20.93
N GLU A 82 -3.13 -0.38 21.04
CA GLU A 82 -4.01 0.30 22.00
C GLU A 82 -5.41 0.57 21.43
N TYR A 83 -5.50 0.93 20.14
CA TYR A 83 -6.75 1.25 19.45
C TYR A 83 -6.96 0.41 18.18
N PRO A 84 -7.08 -0.92 18.28
CA PRO A 84 -7.02 -1.83 17.13
C PRO A 84 -8.12 -1.59 16.10
N ASN A 85 -9.35 -1.28 16.54
CA ASN A 85 -10.47 -1.02 15.63
C ASN A 85 -10.27 0.27 14.84
N LEU A 86 -9.84 1.34 15.52
CA LEU A 86 -9.60 2.65 14.94
C LEU A 86 -8.41 2.61 13.98
N ALA A 87 -7.29 2.02 14.42
CA ALA A 87 -6.10 1.82 13.60
C ALA A 87 -6.39 0.98 12.36
N LYS A 88 -7.18 -0.10 12.49
CA LYS A 88 -7.57 -0.93 11.34
C LYS A 88 -8.38 -0.16 10.30
N GLN A 89 -9.28 0.73 10.72
CA GLN A 89 -10.02 1.60 9.80
C GLN A 89 -9.10 2.59 9.10
N ALA A 90 -8.21 3.25 9.86
CA ALA A 90 -7.24 4.19 9.30
C ALA A 90 -6.30 3.52 8.30
N ILE A 91 -5.75 2.35 8.65
CA ILE A 91 -4.87 1.56 7.78
C ILE A 91 -5.60 1.16 6.49
N ARG A 92 -6.88 0.77 6.54
CA ARG A 92 -7.66 0.46 5.34
C ARG A 92 -7.81 1.67 4.41
N ILE A 93 -8.01 2.86 4.98
CA ILE A 93 -8.10 4.11 4.23
C ILE A 93 -6.74 4.50 3.63
N LEU A 94 -5.64 4.18 4.31
CA LEU A 94 -4.27 4.46 3.86
C LEU A 94 -3.70 3.41 2.89
N LEU A 95 -4.29 2.22 2.83
CA LEU A 95 -3.87 1.12 1.96
C LEU A 95 -4.81 0.81 0.77
N PRO A 96 -5.34 1.78 0.00
CA PRO A 96 -6.16 1.43 -1.16
C PRO A 96 -5.33 0.75 -2.27
N PHE A 97 -4.00 0.93 -2.30
CA PHE A 97 -3.16 0.61 -3.47
C PHE A 97 -2.12 -0.49 -3.31
N ALA A 98 -1.84 -0.96 -2.10
CA ALA A 98 -0.77 -1.94 -1.95
C ALA A 98 -1.11 -3.27 -2.65
N THR A 99 -2.37 -3.70 -2.70
CA THR A 99 -2.72 -4.99 -3.32
C THR A 99 -2.92 -4.89 -4.83
N THR A 100 -3.67 -3.92 -5.35
CA THR A 100 -3.96 -3.83 -6.80
C THR A 100 -2.71 -3.52 -7.62
N TYR A 101 -1.94 -2.49 -7.25
CA TYR A 101 -0.71 -2.16 -7.98
C TYR A 101 0.33 -3.28 -7.86
N LEU A 102 0.53 -3.86 -6.67
CA LEU A 102 1.46 -5.00 -6.53
C LEU A 102 0.97 -6.25 -7.26
N CYS A 103 -0.36 -6.48 -7.33
CA CYS A 103 -0.94 -7.54 -8.16
C CYS A 103 -0.68 -7.27 -9.64
N GLU A 104 -0.98 -6.09 -10.17
CA GLU A 104 -0.75 -5.73 -11.57
C GLU A 104 0.73 -5.75 -11.96
N ALA A 105 1.60 -5.21 -11.10
CA ALA A 105 3.05 -5.30 -11.25
C ALA A 105 3.52 -6.76 -11.18
N GLY A 106 2.92 -7.55 -10.29
CA GLY A 106 3.10 -9.00 -10.16
C GLY A 106 2.76 -9.75 -11.44
N PHE A 107 1.56 -9.51 -11.99
CA PHE A 107 1.10 -10.09 -13.24
C PHE A 107 1.97 -9.65 -14.41
N SER A 108 2.37 -8.38 -14.48
CA SER A 108 3.26 -7.86 -15.52
C SER A 108 4.62 -8.57 -15.51
N LYS A 109 5.22 -8.74 -14.33
CA LYS A 109 6.49 -9.50 -14.16
C LYS A 109 6.34 -10.98 -14.48
N TYR A 110 5.23 -11.59 -14.08
CA TYR A 110 4.92 -12.99 -14.42
C TYR A 110 4.81 -13.19 -15.93
N VAL A 111 4.05 -12.33 -16.63
CA VAL A 111 3.91 -12.38 -18.10
C VAL A 111 5.26 -12.21 -18.79
N ALA A 112 6.09 -11.25 -18.33
CA ALA A 112 7.43 -11.03 -18.89
C ALA A 112 8.35 -12.25 -18.71
N THR A 113 8.31 -12.90 -17.54
CA THR A 113 9.14 -14.08 -17.27
C THR A 113 8.66 -15.30 -18.06
N LYS A 114 7.34 -15.52 -18.11
CA LYS A 114 6.73 -16.60 -18.90
C LYS A 114 7.02 -16.48 -20.40
N THR A 115 7.01 -15.27 -20.94
CA THR A 115 7.26 -15.03 -22.38
C THR A 115 8.75 -15.19 -22.74
N LYS A 116 9.66 -14.79 -21.85
CA LYS A 116 11.12 -14.83 -22.09
C LYS A 116 11.78 -16.18 -21.76
N TYR A 117 11.27 -16.94 -20.78
CA TYR A 117 11.88 -18.18 -20.28
C TYR A 117 10.89 -19.36 -20.26
N ARG A 118 10.14 -19.53 -21.35
CA ARG A 118 8.99 -20.46 -21.50
C ARG A 118 9.18 -21.87 -20.94
N ASP A 119 10.41 -22.39 -20.93
CA ASP A 119 10.68 -23.80 -20.59
C ASP A 119 11.34 -24.01 -19.20
N LYS A 120 11.56 -22.95 -18.41
CA LYS A 120 12.27 -23.03 -17.11
C LYS A 120 11.66 -22.20 -15.97
N LEU A 121 10.42 -21.74 -16.10
CA LEU A 121 9.79 -20.90 -15.09
C LEU A 121 9.42 -21.72 -13.83
N ASP A 122 9.95 -21.31 -12.68
CA ASP A 122 9.40 -21.67 -11.38
C ASP A 122 8.69 -20.44 -10.81
N ALA A 123 7.37 -20.38 -11.04
CA ALA A 123 6.60 -19.15 -10.92
C ALA A 123 6.69 -18.52 -9.53
N ALA A 124 6.57 -19.31 -8.46
CA ALA A 124 6.51 -18.76 -7.11
C ALA A 124 7.86 -18.21 -6.60
N PRO A 125 8.99 -18.93 -6.72
CA PRO A 125 10.31 -18.40 -6.35
C PRO A 125 10.76 -17.22 -7.21
N ASP A 126 10.56 -17.29 -8.53
CA ASP A 126 10.98 -16.23 -9.44
C ASP A 126 10.20 -14.94 -9.19
N MET A 127 8.88 -15.04 -9.02
CA MET A 127 8.06 -13.88 -8.67
C MET A 127 8.41 -13.31 -7.29
N ARG A 128 8.75 -14.15 -6.29
CA ARG A 128 9.20 -13.66 -4.98
C ARG A 128 10.45 -12.80 -5.10
N VAL A 129 11.44 -13.23 -5.88
CA VAL A 129 12.68 -12.47 -6.08
C VAL A 129 12.39 -11.16 -6.83
N GLN A 130 11.54 -11.22 -7.86
CA GLN A 130 11.25 -10.06 -8.70
C GLN A 130 10.38 -9.01 -8.01
N LEU A 131 9.49 -9.41 -7.11
CA LEU A 131 8.56 -8.50 -6.41
C LEU A 131 9.06 -8.04 -5.04
N SER A 132 10.09 -8.69 -4.50
CA SER A 132 10.67 -8.30 -3.22
C SER A 132 11.64 -7.13 -3.38
N ASN A 133 11.60 -6.20 -2.43
CA ASN A 133 12.65 -5.20 -2.23
C ASN A 133 13.84 -5.76 -1.43
N LEU A 134 13.77 -7.02 -1.00
CA LEU A 134 14.84 -7.68 -0.26
C LEU A 134 15.90 -8.18 -1.24
N THR A 135 17.17 -7.93 -0.92
CA THR A 135 18.28 -8.51 -1.68
C THR A 135 18.38 -10.00 -1.36
N PRO A 136 18.24 -10.92 -2.34
CA PRO A 136 18.39 -12.34 -2.09
C PRO A 136 19.78 -12.64 -1.52
N ASN A 137 19.85 -13.48 -0.49
CA ASN A 137 21.14 -13.98 -0.01
C ASN A 137 21.68 -15.03 -0.98
N PHE A 138 22.33 -14.56 -2.05
CA PHE A 138 22.85 -15.41 -3.12
C PHE A 138 23.85 -16.45 -2.61
N LYS A 139 24.69 -16.13 -1.62
CA LYS A 139 25.63 -17.09 -1.02
C LYS A 139 24.90 -18.32 -0.47
N ARG A 140 23.89 -18.09 0.37
CA ARG A 140 23.08 -19.18 0.95
C ARG A 140 22.32 -20.00 -0.11
N ILE A 141 21.86 -19.35 -1.18
CA ILE A 141 21.15 -20.03 -2.28
C ILE A 141 22.12 -20.89 -3.11
N MET A 142 23.34 -20.41 -3.36
CA MET A 142 24.36 -21.18 -4.07
C MET A 142 24.83 -22.38 -3.24
N GLU A 143 24.98 -22.23 -1.93
CA GLU A 143 25.34 -23.32 -1.01
C GLU A 143 24.29 -24.43 -0.93
N SER A 144 23.00 -24.10 -1.08
CA SER A 144 21.91 -25.08 -1.01
C SER A 144 21.63 -25.82 -2.32
N LYS A 145 22.15 -25.31 -3.44
CA LYS A 145 22.11 -26.00 -4.74
C LYS A 145 23.20 -27.07 -4.77
N LYS A 146 22.83 -28.33 -4.45
CA LYS A 146 23.69 -29.48 -4.76
C LYS A 146 23.96 -29.50 -6.27
N GLN A 147 25.23 -29.58 -6.66
CA GLN A 147 25.63 -29.83 -8.05
C GLN A 147 24.85 -31.04 -8.57
N VAL A 148 24.01 -30.81 -9.58
CA VAL A 148 23.46 -31.91 -10.38
C VAL A 148 24.56 -32.35 -11.33
N HIS A 149 24.76 -33.65 -11.38
CA HIS A 149 25.89 -34.41 -11.91
C HIS A 149 26.63 -33.79 -13.11
N PRO A 150 27.97 -33.88 -13.15
CA PRO A 150 28.71 -33.59 -14.37
C PRO A 150 28.25 -34.58 -15.45
N SER A 151 27.81 -34.05 -16.59
CA SER A 151 27.56 -34.85 -17.78
C SER A 151 28.88 -35.49 -18.24
N HIS A 152 28.84 -36.79 -18.54
CA HIS A 152 29.92 -37.53 -19.17
C HIS A 152 30.13 -37.10 -20.63
#